data_AF-A0A1P8JTU8-F1
#
_entry.id   AF-A0A1P8JTU8-F1
#
_cell.length_a   1.000
_cell.length_b   1.000
_cell.length_c   1.000
_cell.angle_alpha   90.00
_cell.angle_beta   90.00
_cell.angle_gamma   90.00
#
_symmetry.space_group_name_H-M   'P 1'
#
loop_
_entity.id
_entity.type
_entity.pdbx_description
1 polymer ?
#
loop_
_entity_poly.entity_id
_entity_poly.type
_entity_poly.pdbx_seq_one_letter_code
_entity_poly.pdbx_strand_id
1 'polypeptide(L)'
;MHWHAESITVTLRGFKDGDSYENRDKFPVVATAQLLGGKRAFISAFLRDGTQIHRIEKADWLALGVMLREQFGIEKIETERHTKPKTFATGPAPLS
;
A
#
# COMPACT_ATOMS: atom_id res chain seq x y z
N MET A 1 -0.01 17.37 24.26
CA MET A 1 0.14 16.89 22.86
C MET A 1 1.53 16.28 22.76
N HIS A 2 1.64 14.98 22.49
CA HIS A 2 2.92 14.30 22.32
C HIS A 2 3.08 13.98 20.84
N TRP A 3 4.11 14.56 20.22
CA TRP A 3 4.42 14.34 18.81
C TRP A 3 5.39 13.17 18.72
N HIS A 4 5.08 12.19 17.89
CA HIS A 4 6.01 11.12 17.50
C HIS A 4 6.38 11.35 16.04
N ALA A 5 7.68 11.48 15.75
CA ALA A 5 8.18 11.68 14.40
C ALA A 5 9.06 10.50 14.02
N GLU A 6 8.66 9.79 12.97
CA GLU A 6 9.40 8.65 12.43
C GLU A 6 9.36 8.73 10.90
N SER A 7 10.53 8.66 10.27
CA SER A 7 10.62 8.79 8.81
C SER A 7 10.45 7.41 8.17
N ILE A 8 9.21 6.97 8.02
CA ILE A 8 8.92 5.67 7.39
C ILE A 8 7.84 5.80 6.31
N THR A 9 8.17 6.55 5.27
CA THR A 9 7.35 6.61 4.05
C THR A 9 8.02 5.80 2.94
N VAL A 10 7.31 4.80 2.42
CA VAL A 10 7.75 3.97 1.30
C VAL A 10 6.95 4.34 0.05
N THR A 11 7.63 4.58 -1.06
CA THR A 11 6.99 4.72 -2.37
C THR A 11 6.79 3.34 -2.99
N LEU A 12 5.53 3.00 -3.21
CA LEU A 12 5.09 1.76 -3.85
C LEU A 12 4.82 2.02 -5.33
N ARG A 13 5.22 1.08 -6.17
CA ARG A 13 5.04 1.16 -7.62
C ARG A 13 4.46 -0.16 -8.10
N GLY A 14 3.30 -0.10 -8.74
CA GLY A 14 2.66 -1.25 -9.37
C GLY A 14 3.07 -1.36 -10.84
N PHE A 15 3.14 -2.57 -11.34
CA PHE A 15 3.35 -2.94 -12.74
C PHE A 15 2.17 -3.78 -13.23
N LYS A 16 1.85 -3.74 -14.52
CA LYS A 16 0.94 -4.74 -15.11
C LYS A 16 1.71 -6.02 -15.42
N ASP A 17 0.99 -7.11 -15.64
CA ASP A 17 1.62 -8.37 -16.05
C ASP A 17 2.48 -8.19 -17.29
N GLY A 18 3.77 -8.53 -17.17
CA GLY A 18 4.77 -8.37 -18.22
C GLY A 18 5.61 -7.08 -18.14
N ASP A 19 5.18 -6.08 -17.36
CA ASP A 19 5.96 -4.87 -17.10
C ASP A 19 6.93 -5.09 -15.92
N SER A 20 8.09 -4.45 -15.95
CA SER A 20 9.04 -4.53 -14.83
C SER A 20 9.85 -3.26 -14.58
N TYR A 21 10.47 -3.20 -13.40
CA TYR A 21 11.37 -2.11 -13.05
C TYR A 21 12.65 -2.17 -13.88
N GLU A 22 13.16 -3.37 -14.10
CA GLU A 22 14.39 -3.67 -14.85
C GLU A 22 14.27 -3.21 -16.31
N ASN A 23 13.06 -3.33 -16.88
CA ASN A 23 12.74 -2.90 -18.25
C ASN A 23 12.46 -1.40 -18.37
N ARG A 24 12.46 -0.66 -17.25
CA ARG A 24 12.13 0.78 -17.18
C ARG A 24 10.72 1.10 -17.67
N ASP A 25 9.79 0.16 -17.50
CA ASP A 25 8.42 0.33 -17.94
C ASP A 25 7.70 1.41 -17.13
N LYS A 26 6.64 1.93 -17.74
CA LYS A 26 5.87 3.00 -17.11
C LYS A 26 5.00 2.42 -15.99
N PHE A 27 5.26 2.81 -14.73
CA PHE A 27 4.39 2.50 -13.60
C PHE A 27 2.92 2.92 -13.84
N PRO A 28 1.95 2.01 -13.97
CA PRO A 28 0.53 2.35 -14.02
C PRO A 28 0.01 2.94 -12.70
N VAL A 29 0.57 2.51 -11.56
CA VAL A 29 0.09 2.86 -10.22
C VAL A 29 1.28 3.28 -9.35
N VAL A 30 1.12 4.40 -8.62
CA VAL A 30 2.10 4.84 -7.62
C VAL A 30 1.37 5.13 -6.32
N ALA A 31 1.80 4.50 -5.22
CA ALA A 31 1.23 4.73 -3.91
C ALA A 31 2.33 5.08 -2.90
N THR A 32 1.92 5.63 -1.76
CA THR A 32 2.77 5.87 -0.61
C THR A 32 2.23 5.11 0.57
N ALA A 33 3.07 4.30 1.21
CA ALA A 33 2.78 3.65 2.48
C ALA A 33 3.53 4.37 3.61
N GLN A 34 2.80 4.86 4.60
CA GLN A 34 3.34 5.37 5.86
C GLN A 34 3.30 4.23 6.89
N LEU A 35 4.45 3.78 7.37
CA LEU A 35 4.50 2.73 8.40
C LEU A 35 4.30 3.39 9.77
N LEU A 36 3.23 3.01 10.47
CA LEU A 36 2.74 3.71 11.66
C LEU A 36 3.17 3.06 12.98
N GLY A 37 4.11 2.11 12.94
CA GLY A 37 4.41 1.23 14.06
C GLY A 37 3.27 0.23 14.38
N GLY A 38 3.51 -0.66 15.34
CA GLY A 38 2.50 -1.66 15.76
C GLY A 38 2.02 -2.57 14.62
N LYS A 39 2.89 -2.83 13.63
CA LYS A 39 2.59 -3.63 12.42
C LYS A 39 1.46 -3.06 11.55
N ARG A 40 1.29 -1.73 11.55
CA ARG A 40 0.29 -1.02 10.74
C ARG A 40 0.94 -0.16 9.67
N ALA A 41 0.27 -0.03 8.53
CA ALA A 41 0.62 0.92 7.50
C ALA A 41 -0.62 1.69 7.04
N PHE A 42 -0.46 2.98 6.76
CA PHE A 42 -1.46 3.78 6.07
C PHE A 42 -1.06 3.97 4.61
N ILE A 43 -1.95 3.65 3.68
CA ILE A 43 -1.69 3.70 2.24
C ILE A 43 -2.54 4.80 1.61
N SER A 44 -1.83 5.76 1.03
CA SER A 44 -2.39 6.76 0.13
C SER A 44 -1.94 6.42 -1.29
N ALA A 45 -2.89 6.15 -2.18
CA ALA A 45 -2.59 5.71 -3.54
C ALA A 45 -3.10 6.68 -4.59
N PHE A 46 -2.28 6.88 -5.63
CA PHE A 46 -2.59 7.74 -6.77
C PHE A 46 -2.34 6.96 -8.07
N LEU A 47 -3.02 7.36 -9.13
CA LEU A 47 -2.71 6.87 -10.47
C LEU A 47 -1.83 7.85 -11.17
N ARG A 48 -0.99 7.32 -12.05
CA ARG A 48 0.08 8.07 -12.69
C ARG A 48 -0.41 9.24 -13.56
N ASP A 49 -1.60 9.16 -14.15
CA ASP A 49 -2.11 10.14 -15.11
C ASP A 49 -3.02 11.21 -14.49
N GLY A 50 -3.30 11.14 -13.18
CA GLY A 50 -4.20 12.07 -12.49
C GLY A 50 -5.65 12.00 -12.97
N THR A 51 -5.98 11.11 -13.91
CA THR A 51 -7.30 10.99 -14.52
C THR A 51 -7.99 9.74 -14.02
N GLN A 52 -8.91 9.94 -13.08
CA GLN A 52 -9.81 8.94 -12.52
C GLN A 52 -9.14 7.73 -11.87
N ILE A 53 -9.59 7.46 -10.66
CA ILE A 53 -9.32 6.28 -9.86
C ILE A 53 -9.66 5.01 -10.68
N HIS A 54 -8.76 4.49 -11.52
CA HIS A 54 -8.53 3.04 -11.63
C HIS A 54 -8.50 2.54 -10.19
N ARG A 55 -9.65 2.01 -9.82
CA ARG A 55 -9.91 1.47 -8.51
C ARG A 55 -8.89 0.35 -8.35
N ILE A 56 -7.92 0.54 -7.46
CA ILE A 56 -7.05 -0.55 -7.00
C ILE A 56 -7.97 -1.72 -6.70
N GLU A 57 -7.83 -2.77 -7.50
CA GLU A 57 -8.74 -3.89 -7.47
C GLU A 57 -8.47 -4.70 -6.20
N LYS A 58 -9.41 -5.59 -5.86
CA LYS A 58 -9.23 -6.44 -4.67
C LYS A 58 -7.95 -7.29 -4.77
N ALA A 59 -7.60 -7.73 -5.98
CA ALA A 59 -6.39 -8.49 -6.25
C ALA A 59 -5.13 -7.66 -5.97
N ASP A 60 -5.09 -6.40 -6.41
CA ASP A 60 -3.98 -5.49 -6.16
C ASP A 60 -3.79 -5.24 -4.65
N TRP A 61 -4.89 -5.05 -3.90
CA TRP A 61 -4.83 -4.89 -2.44
C TRP A 61 -4.30 -6.14 -1.73
N LEU A 62 -4.62 -7.34 -2.24
CA LEU A 62 -4.11 -8.58 -1.70
C LEU A 62 -2.61 -8.72 -1.96
N ALA A 63 -2.17 -8.49 -3.20
CA ALA A 63 -0.76 -8.52 -3.57
C ALA A 63 0.06 -7.51 -2.76
N LEU A 64 -0.47 -6.30 -2.59
CA LEU A 64 0.11 -5.26 -1.76
C LEU A 64 0.19 -5.67 -0.28
N GLY A 65 -0.86 -6.30 0.24
CA GLY A 65 -0.90 -6.84 1.60
C GLY A 65 0.17 -7.89 1.85
N VAL A 66 0.34 -8.83 0.91
CA VAL A 66 1.38 -9.87 0.98
C VAL A 66 2.77 -9.24 0.98
N MET A 67 3.05 -8.34 0.04
CA MET A 67 4.33 -7.62 -0.06
C MET A 67 4.66 -6.87 1.24
N LEU A 68 3.72 -6.10 1.79
CA LEU A 68 3.95 -5.32 3.00
C LEU A 68 4.14 -6.20 4.24
N ARG A 69 3.46 -7.35 4.30
CA ARG A 69 3.66 -8.34 5.36
C ARG A 69 5.05 -8.96 5.28
N GLU A 70 5.48 -9.38 4.09
CA GLU A 70 6.75 -10.09 3.90
C GLU A 70 7.96 -9.17 4.03
N GLN A 71 7.90 -7.95 3.50
CA GLN A 71 9.03 -7.02 3.51
C GLN A 71 9.12 -6.17 4.78
N PHE A 72 7.98 -5.85 5.40
CA PHE A 72 7.91 -4.88 6.51
C PHE A 72 7.16 -5.39 7.74
N GLY A 73 6.66 -6.63 7.75
CA GLY A 73 5.95 -7.20 8.90
C GLY A 73 4.57 -6.57 9.16
N ILE A 74 3.95 -5.97 8.16
CA ILE A 74 2.65 -5.28 8.31
C ILE A 74 1.48 -6.26 8.30
N GLU A 75 0.62 -6.15 9.31
CA GLU A 75 -0.58 -6.98 9.50
C GLU A 75 -1.88 -6.22 9.21
N LYS A 76 -1.86 -4.89 9.31
CA LYS A 76 -3.04 -4.03 9.10
C LYS A 76 -2.73 -2.90 8.14
N ILE A 77 -3.57 -2.78 7.11
CA ILE A 77 -3.53 -1.67 6.17
C ILE A 77 -4.73 -0.76 6.43
N GLU A 78 -4.43 0.52 6.62
CA GLU A 78 -5.41 1.59 6.69
C GLU A 78 -5.33 2.40 5.38
N THR A 79 -6.48 2.81 4.84
CA THR A 79 -6.51 3.69 3.66
C THR A 79 -7.75 4.56 3.75
N GLU A 80 -7.67 5.76 3.19
CA GLU A 80 -8.79 6.70 3.15
C GLU A 80 -9.35 6.77 1.73
N ARG A 81 -10.64 6.48 1.57
CA ARG A 81 -11.34 6.62 0.28
C ARG A 81 -12.58 7.47 0.47
N HIS A 82 -12.66 8.59 -0.25
CA HIS A 82 -13.77 9.56 -0.14
C HIS A 82 -14.08 9.92 1.32
N THR A 83 -13.06 10.37 2.06
CA THR A 83 -13.16 10.80 3.48
C THR A 83 -13.70 9.76 4.46
N LYS A 84 -13.72 8.47 4.07
CA LYS A 84 -14.05 7.35 4.96
C LYS A 84 -12.82 6.47 5.14
N PRO A 85 -12.28 6.34 6.38
CA PRO A 85 -11.21 5.41 6.65
C PRO A 85 -11.72 3.97 6.48
N LYS A 86 -10.92 3.13 5.83
CA LYS A 86 -11.15 1.70 5.72
C LYS A 86 -9.91 0.95 6.19
N THR A 87 -10.15 -0.13 6.94
CA THR A 87 -9.09 -1.01 7.43
C THR A 87 -9.23 -2.37 6.75
N PHE A 88 -8.11 -2.89 6.24
CA PHE A 88 -8.01 -4.19 5.59
C PHE A 88 -6.97 -5.03 6.32
N ALA A 89 -7.28 -6.31 6.55
CA ALA A 89 -6.30 -7.29 7.04
C ALA A 89 -5.45 -7.79 5.86
N THR A 90 -4.14 -7.95 6.07
CA THR A 90 -3.21 -8.40 5.01
C THR A 90 -3.14 -9.92 4.82
N GLY A 91 -3.90 -10.70 5.61
CA GLY A 91 -3.98 -12.16 5.52
C GLY A 91 -4.46 -12.80 6.83
N PRO A 92 -4.50 -14.15 6.93
CA PRO A 92 -4.92 -14.81 8.17
C PRO A 92 -3.94 -14.50 9.30
N ALA A 93 -4.50 -14.29 10.50
CA ALA A 93 -3.76 -14.03 11.73
C ALA A 93 -2.71 -15.13 12.02
N PRO A 94 -1.64 -14.84 12.78
CA PRO A 94 -0.75 -15.88 13.26
C PRO A 94 -1.58 -16.95 13.98
N LEU A 95 -1.36 -18.23 13.60
CA LEU A 95 -1.89 -19.35 14.36
C LEU A 95 -1.25 -19.28 15.74
N SER A 96 -2.07 -18.94 16.74
CA SER A 96 -1.75 -19.07 18.16
C SER A 96 -1.36 -20.50 18.51
#